data_AF-A0A1Y3CQR9-F1
#
_entry.id   AF-A0A1Y3CQR9-F1
#
_cell.length_a   1.000
_cell.length_b   1.000
_cell.length_c   1.000
_cell.angle_alpha   90.00
_cell.angle_beta   90.00
_cell.angle_gamma   90.00
#
_symmetry.space_group_name_H-M   'P 1'
#
loop_
_entity.id
_entity.type
_entity.pdbx_description
1 polymer ?
#
loop_
_entity_poly.entity_id
_entity_poly.type
_entity_poly.pdbx_seq_one_letter_code
_entity_poly.pdbx_strand_id
1 'polypeptide(L)'
;MSLSKEQKTFAIKELEKGNRVNLTCDSYEISLMIQRHKMKLVVGIYVDGTVKGIWCAEHEKHPEAKYLAPYFINVYKPSFKQKLIKLCGKRRAYKEYPDLDAKHEHRLPYFANVTKAINHLIKVSDSIELLTEMAT
;
A
#
# COMPACT_ATOMS: atom_id res chain seq x y z
N MET A 1 17.12 -1.45 11.43
CA MET A 1 17.66 -0.09 11.15
C MET A 1 16.61 0.72 10.41
N SER A 2 16.61 2.06 10.51
CA SER A 2 15.63 2.93 9.84
C SER A 2 16.32 3.95 8.95
N LEU A 3 15.70 4.33 7.83
CA LEU A 3 16.15 5.44 7.00
C LEU A 3 16.24 6.74 7.82
N SER A 4 17.30 7.52 7.59
CA SER A 4 17.43 8.86 8.12
C SER A 4 16.42 9.82 7.46
N LYS A 5 16.20 10.99 8.07
CA LYS A 5 15.34 12.03 7.48
C LYS A 5 15.85 12.49 6.11
N GLU A 6 17.17 12.56 5.94
CA GLU A 6 17.82 12.98 4.70
C GLU A 6 17.65 11.91 3.61
N GLN A 7 17.93 10.64 3.92
CA GLN A 7 17.74 9.52 2.99
C GLN A 7 16.29 9.40 2.52
N LYS A 8 15.34 9.57 3.45
CA LYS A 8 13.91 9.59 3.13
C LYS A 8 13.56 10.72 2.18
N THR A 9 14.06 11.94 2.45
CA THR A 9 13.78 13.11 1.62
C THR A 9 14.40 12.96 0.23
N PHE A 10 15.60 12.40 0.16
CA PHE A 10 16.26 12.06 -1.10
C PHE A 10 15.44 11.05 -1.92
N ALA A 11 15.05 9.92 -1.31
CA ALA A 11 14.26 8.89 -1.99
C ALA A 11 12.93 9.43 -2.55
N ILE A 12 12.25 10.31 -1.79
CA ILE A 12 11.02 10.95 -2.25
C ILE A 12 11.29 11.83 -3.48
N LYS A 13 12.32 12.68 -3.43
CA LYS A 13 12.68 13.57 -4.55
C LYS A 13 13.07 12.79 -5.80
N GLU A 14 13.82 11.71 -5.66
CA GLU A 14 14.23 10.88 -6.80
C GLU A 14 13.02 10.21 -7.46
N LEU A 15 12.10 9.67 -6.67
CA LEU A 15 10.87 9.11 -7.22
C LEU A 15 10.02 10.18 -7.91
N GLU A 16 9.89 11.39 -7.34
CA GLU A 16 9.14 12.49 -7.94
C GLU A 16 9.72 12.98 -9.28
N LYS A 17 11.05 12.88 -9.46
CA LYS A 17 11.71 13.11 -10.76
C LYS A 17 11.44 12.01 -11.79
N GLY A 18 10.86 10.89 -11.37
CA GLY A 18 10.60 9.72 -12.20
C GLY A 18 11.74 8.69 -12.19
N ASN A 19 12.75 8.86 -11.34
CA ASN A 19 13.84 7.90 -11.20
C ASN A 19 13.39 6.67 -10.40
N ARG A 20 14.10 5.56 -10.59
CA ARG A 20 13.90 4.34 -9.80
C ARG A 20 14.67 4.44 -8.48
N VAL A 21 14.05 4.01 -7.40
CA VAL A 21 14.68 3.91 -6.07
C VAL A 21 14.65 2.46 -5.62
N ASN A 22 15.82 1.95 -5.22
CA ASN A 22 15.98 0.60 -4.69
C ASN A 22 16.30 0.66 -3.19
N LEU A 23 15.62 -0.19 -2.42
CA LEU A 23 15.73 -0.29 -0.98
C LEU A 23 15.93 -1.75 -0.60
N THR A 24 16.79 -2.03 0.37
CA THR A 24 16.82 -3.35 1.02
C THR A 24 15.87 -3.31 2.21
N CYS A 25 14.86 -4.19 2.25
CA CYS A 25 13.91 -4.32 3.35
C CYS A 25 13.92 -5.77 3.87
N ASP A 26 14.35 -6.01 5.11
CA ASP A 26 14.40 -7.35 5.75
C ASP A 26 14.97 -8.48 4.88
N SER A 27 15.98 -8.18 4.05
CA SER A 27 16.62 -9.07 3.06
C SER A 27 15.96 -9.15 1.68
N TYR A 28 14.87 -8.42 1.43
CA TYR A 28 14.26 -8.27 0.11
C TYR A 28 14.75 -7.01 -0.59
N GLU A 29 14.96 -7.08 -1.91
CA GLU A 29 15.19 -5.89 -2.73
C GLU A 29 13.84 -5.29 -3.15
N ILE A 30 13.49 -4.16 -2.58
CA ILE A 30 12.27 -3.42 -2.91
C ILE A 30 12.60 -2.31 -3.90
N SER A 31 12.10 -2.47 -5.11
CA SER A 31 12.23 -1.45 -6.16
C SER A 31 10.95 -0.62 -6.28
N LEU A 32 11.12 0.70 -6.27
CA LEU A 32 10.07 1.69 -6.41
C LEU A 32 10.28 2.46 -7.71
N MET A 33 9.19 2.65 -8.47
CA MET A 33 9.21 3.49 -9.67
C MET A 33 7.85 4.13 -9.90
N ILE A 34 7.84 5.36 -10.43
CA ILE A 34 6.60 5.96 -10.92
C ILE A 34 6.19 5.27 -12.22
N GLN A 35 4.93 4.87 -12.29
CA GLN A 35 4.32 4.25 -13.46
C GLN A 35 2.91 4.76 -13.68
N ARG A 36 2.42 4.62 -14.91
CA ARG A 36 1.04 4.94 -15.24
C ARG A 36 0.14 3.74 -14.95
N HIS A 37 -0.83 3.92 -14.07
CA HIS A 37 -1.91 2.97 -13.85
C HIS A 37 -3.24 3.60 -14.27
N LYS A 38 -3.82 3.09 -15.35
CA LYS A 38 -4.97 3.70 -16.04
C LYS A 38 -4.66 5.14 -16.44
N MET A 39 -5.40 6.12 -15.90
CA MET A 39 -5.24 7.55 -16.17
C MET A 39 -4.48 8.30 -15.08
N LYS A 40 -3.82 7.61 -14.16
CA LYS A 40 -3.11 8.21 -13.01
C LYS A 40 -1.67 7.74 -12.92
N LEU A 41 -0.80 8.58 -12.39
CA LEU A 41 0.53 8.19 -11.97
C LEU A 41 0.46 7.57 -10.57
N VAL A 42 1.16 6.46 -10.39
CA VAL A 42 1.25 5.70 -9.13
C VAL A 42 2.69 5.27 -8.92
N VAL A 43 3.05 4.91 -7.69
CA VAL A 43 4.35 4.34 -7.35
C VAL A 43 4.20 2.84 -7.31
N GLY A 44 4.74 2.15 -8.32
CA GLY A 44 4.79 0.69 -8.36
C GLY A 44 5.81 0.14 -7.37
N ILE A 45 5.50 -1.03 -6.82
CA ILE A 45 6.39 -1.76 -5.90
C ILE A 45 6.70 -3.11 -6.50
N TYR A 46 7.98 -3.44 -6.52
CA TYR A 46 8.48 -4.72 -6.99
C TYR A 46 9.35 -5.31 -5.88
N VAL A 47 9.02 -6.52 -5.44
CA VAL A 47 9.78 -7.29 -4.46
C VAL A 47 10.66 -8.26 -5.24
N ASP A 48 11.98 -8.15 -5.06
CA ASP A 48 13.00 -8.87 -5.84
C ASP A 48 12.77 -8.74 -7.34
N GLY A 49 12.47 -7.52 -7.79
CA GLY A 49 12.23 -7.19 -9.19
C GLY A 49 10.89 -7.67 -9.76
N THR A 50 10.02 -8.32 -8.97
CA THR A 50 8.73 -8.84 -9.46
C THR A 50 7.56 -8.43 -8.58
N VAL A 51 6.34 -8.54 -9.13
CA VAL A 51 5.12 -8.46 -8.34
C VAL A 51 4.15 -9.55 -8.76
N LYS A 52 3.78 -10.42 -7.83
CA LYS A 52 2.88 -11.55 -8.11
C LYS A 52 1.46 -11.19 -7.72
N GLY A 53 0.50 -11.45 -8.60
CA GLY A 53 -0.92 -11.21 -8.34
C GLY A 53 -1.43 -11.97 -7.11
N ILE A 54 -0.84 -13.14 -6.82
CA ILE A 54 -1.17 -13.93 -5.64
C ILE A 54 -0.89 -13.19 -4.32
N TRP A 55 0.11 -12.30 -4.27
CA TRP A 55 0.37 -11.46 -3.11
C TRP A 55 -0.73 -10.43 -2.85
N CYS A 56 -1.49 -10.07 -3.88
CA CYS A 56 -2.62 -9.14 -3.77
C CYS A 56 -3.89 -9.83 -3.25
N ALA A 57 -4.11 -11.08 -3.69
CA ALA A 57 -5.31 -11.85 -3.38
C ALA A 57 -5.18 -12.67 -2.08
N GLU A 58 -4.03 -13.30 -1.85
CA GLU A 58 -3.77 -14.22 -0.72
C GLU A 58 -2.68 -13.66 0.22
N HIS A 59 -2.72 -12.36 0.49
CA HIS A 59 -1.68 -11.63 1.22
C HIS A 59 -1.31 -12.24 2.57
N GLU A 60 -2.26 -12.88 3.27
CA GLU A 60 -2.04 -13.53 4.57
C GLU A 60 -1.09 -14.74 4.49
N LYS A 61 -0.95 -15.36 3.32
CA LYS A 61 -0.09 -16.53 3.11
C LYS A 61 1.30 -16.17 2.56
N HIS A 62 1.53 -14.90 2.23
CA HIS A 62 2.72 -14.43 1.53
C HIS A 62 3.41 -13.31 2.30
N PRO A 63 4.57 -13.56 2.94
CA PRO A 63 5.26 -12.52 3.72
C PRO A 63 5.63 -11.29 2.89
N GLU A 64 5.89 -11.44 1.60
CA GLU A 64 6.22 -10.36 0.66
C GLU A 64 5.08 -9.34 0.51
N ALA A 65 3.83 -9.78 0.73
CA ALA A 65 2.65 -8.93 0.61
C ALA A 65 2.63 -7.79 1.65
N LYS A 66 3.43 -7.88 2.72
CA LYS A 66 3.53 -6.82 3.73
C LYS A 66 4.05 -5.50 3.15
N TYR A 67 4.93 -5.56 2.13
CA TYR A 67 5.48 -4.38 1.47
C TYR A 67 4.49 -3.70 0.50
N LEU A 68 3.43 -4.42 0.12
CA LEU A 68 2.38 -3.91 -0.76
C LEU A 68 1.42 -2.98 -0.02
N ALA A 69 0.75 -2.11 -0.77
CA ALA A 69 -0.14 -1.10 -0.22
C ALA A 69 -1.43 -1.72 0.34
N PRO A 70 -1.77 -1.49 1.62
CA PRO A 70 -3.05 -1.95 2.17
C PRO A 70 -4.20 -1.17 1.55
N TYR A 71 -5.24 -1.88 1.14
CA TYR A 71 -6.44 -1.32 0.54
C TYR A 71 -7.68 -1.98 1.14
N PHE A 72 -8.62 -1.15 1.60
CA PHE A 72 -9.82 -1.63 2.28
C PHE A 72 -11.05 -1.36 1.43
N ILE A 73 -11.84 -2.40 1.20
CA ILE A 73 -13.13 -2.34 0.51
C ILE A 73 -14.21 -2.69 1.50
N ASN A 74 -15.28 -1.90 1.58
CA ASN A 74 -16.42 -2.25 2.42
C ASN A 74 -17.11 -3.50 1.87
N VAL A 75 -17.43 -4.47 2.73
CA VAL A 75 -18.22 -5.66 2.38
C VAL A 75 -19.53 -5.24 1.73
N TYR A 76 -20.20 -4.26 2.36
CA TYR A 76 -21.42 -3.64 1.84
C TYR A 76 -21.11 -2.32 1.15
N LYS A 77 -21.72 -2.10 -0.02
CA LYS A 77 -21.64 -0.81 -0.71
C LYS A 77 -22.18 0.30 0.21
N PRO A 78 -21.53 1.48 0.29
CA PRO A 78 -22.02 2.58 1.12
C PRO A 78 -23.47 2.98 0.82
N SER A 79 -23.87 2.91 -0.45
CA SER A 79 -25.23 3.19 -0.89
C SER A 79 -26.26 2.17 -0.38
N PHE A 80 -25.87 0.89 -0.27
CA PHE A 80 -26.72 -0.15 0.34
C PHE A 80 -26.92 0.14 1.82
N LYS A 81 -25.82 0.41 2.55
CA LYS A 81 -25.88 0.80 3.97
C LYS A 81 -26.79 2.00 4.21
N GLN A 82 -26.65 3.06 3.41
CA GLN A 82 -27.49 4.26 3.53
C GLN A 82 -28.98 3.97 3.28
N LYS A 83 -29.29 3.18 2.24
CA LYS A 83 -30.68 2.77 1.95
C LYS A 83 -31.27 1.94 3.09
N LEU A 84 -30.50 0.99 3.62
CA LEU A 84 -30.92 0.13 4.73
C LEU A 84 -31.25 0.97 5.98
N ILE A 85 -30.34 1.88 6.36
CA ILE A 85 -30.54 2.78 7.51
C ILE A 85 -31.77 3.66 7.32
N LYS A 86 -32.02 4.15 6.09
CA LYS A 86 -33.21 4.95 5.77
C LYS A 86 -34.52 4.15 5.89
N LEU A 87 -34.51 2.87 5.48
CA LEU A 87 -35.69 2.01 5.46
C LEU A 87 -36.12 1.51 6.84
N CYS A 88 -35.17 1.05 7.65
CA CYS A 88 -35.48 0.35 8.90
C CYS A 88 -34.94 1.06 10.16
N GLY A 89 -34.25 2.18 9.99
CA GLY A 89 -33.61 2.92 11.08
C GLY A 89 -32.28 2.27 11.52
N LYS A 90 -31.36 3.10 12.04
CA LYS A 90 -29.99 2.69 12.39
C LYS A 90 -29.96 1.48 13.33
N ARG A 91 -30.73 1.52 14.43
CA ARG A 91 -30.69 0.47 15.47
C ARG A 91 -31.08 -0.91 14.92
N ARG A 92 -32.07 -0.97 14.04
CA ARG A 92 -32.53 -2.23 13.45
C ARG A 92 -31.58 -2.72 12.37
N ALA A 93 -31.08 -1.82 11.51
CA ALA A 93 -30.09 -2.14 10.48
C ALA A 93 -28.85 -2.84 11.07
N TYR A 94 -28.29 -2.32 12.17
CA TYR A 94 -27.14 -2.93 12.84
C TYR A 94 -27.47 -4.19 13.65
N LYS A 95 -28.74 -4.41 14.00
CA LYS A 95 -29.17 -5.66 14.65
C LYS A 95 -29.29 -6.81 13.63
N GLU A 96 -29.85 -6.51 12.46
CA GLU A 96 -30.06 -7.51 11.39
C GLU A 96 -28.80 -7.74 10.56
N TYR A 97 -27.93 -6.72 10.44
CA TYR A 97 -26.63 -6.79 9.77
C TYR A 97 -25.52 -6.29 10.70
N PRO A 98 -25.02 -7.14 11.62
CA PRO A 98 -23.99 -6.74 12.58
C PRO A 98 -22.66 -6.33 11.93
N ASP A 99 -22.38 -6.86 10.74
CA ASP A 99 -21.19 -6.65 9.93
C ASP A 99 -21.37 -5.56 8.87
N LEU A 100 -22.36 -4.68 9.00
CA LEU A 100 -22.66 -3.61 8.03
C LEU A 100 -21.48 -2.64 7.79
N ASP A 101 -20.54 -2.58 8.73
CA ASP A 101 -19.30 -1.80 8.67
C ASP A 101 -18.05 -2.64 8.34
N ALA A 102 -18.20 -3.95 8.12
CA ALA A 102 -17.09 -4.82 7.81
C ALA A 102 -16.39 -4.40 6.52
N LYS A 103 -15.07 -4.60 6.52
CA LYS A 103 -14.19 -4.30 5.39
C LYS A 103 -13.34 -5.52 5.07
N HIS A 104 -13.14 -5.77 3.79
CA HIS A 104 -12.11 -6.68 3.30
C HIS A 104 -10.83 -5.90 3.05
N GLU A 105 -9.73 -6.42 3.58
CA GLU A 105 -8.39 -5.95 3.26
C GLU A 105 -7.86 -6.71 2.04
N HIS A 106 -7.33 -5.95 1.09
CA HIS A 106 -6.57 -6.44 -0.04
C HIS A 106 -5.23 -5.70 -0.11
N ARG A 107 -4.29 -6.24 -0.87
CA ARG A 107 -3.03 -5.58 -1.16
C ARG A 107 -2.98 -5.10 -2.60
N LEU A 108 -2.47 -3.89 -2.80
CA LEU A 108 -2.25 -3.30 -4.11
C LEU A 108 -0.76 -3.23 -4.42
N PRO A 109 -0.35 -3.50 -5.67
CA PRO A 109 1.05 -3.46 -6.08
C PRO A 109 1.57 -2.03 -6.31
N TYR A 110 0.85 -1.02 -5.83
CA TYR A 110 1.21 0.37 -6.00
C TYR A 110 0.63 1.27 -4.90
N PHE A 111 1.30 2.39 -4.66
CA PHE A 111 0.79 3.51 -3.87
C PHE A 111 0.37 4.67 -4.76
N ALA A 112 -0.67 5.41 -4.34
CA ALA A 112 -1.08 6.62 -5.02
C ALA A 112 -0.12 7.82 -4.81
N ASN A 113 0.82 7.72 -3.85
CA ASN A 113 1.69 8.81 -3.46
C ASN A 113 3.05 8.26 -2.98
N VAL A 114 4.12 8.94 -3.38
CA VAL A 114 5.52 8.61 -3.05
C VAL A 114 5.78 8.57 -1.55
N THR A 115 5.40 9.64 -0.83
CA THR A 115 5.56 9.73 0.62
C THR A 115 4.84 8.60 1.34
N LYS A 116 3.64 8.21 0.88
CA LYS A 116 2.92 7.06 1.45
C LYS A 116 3.67 5.75 1.25
N ALA A 117 4.27 5.53 0.09
CA ALA A 117 5.05 4.32 -0.19
C ALA A 117 6.25 4.21 0.77
N ILE A 118 7.07 5.27 0.84
CA ILE A 118 8.26 5.27 1.69
C ILE A 118 7.90 5.12 3.17
N ASN A 119 6.88 5.84 3.65
CA ASN A 119 6.42 5.72 5.04
C ASN A 119 5.90 4.32 5.36
N HIS A 120 5.21 3.68 4.42
CA HIS A 120 4.73 2.32 4.61
C HIS A 120 5.87 1.34 4.74
N LEU A 121 6.88 1.38 3.85
CA LEU A 121 8.05 0.50 3.93
C LEU A 121 8.80 0.67 5.24
N ILE A 122 9.05 1.91 5.69
CA ILE A 122 9.67 2.18 7.00
C ILE A 122 8.85 1.57 8.14
N LYS A 123 7.52 1.53 8.03
CA LYS A 123 6.63 1.00 9.06
C LYS A 123 6.60 -0.53 9.11
N VAL A 124 6.70 -1.21 7.96
CA VAL A 124 6.53 -2.68 7.87
C VAL A 124 7.84 -3.46 7.86
N SER A 125 8.97 -2.75 7.69
CA SER A 125 10.31 -3.34 7.70
C SER A 125 10.94 -3.18 9.08
N ASP A 126 11.58 -4.24 9.56
CA ASP A 126 12.42 -4.24 10.76
C ASP A 126 13.81 -3.63 10.47
N SER A 127 14.30 -3.84 9.24
CA SER A 127 15.47 -3.17 8.69
C SER A 127 15.21 -2.63 7.30
N ILE A 128 15.60 -1.36 7.07
CA ILE A 128 15.49 -0.69 5.79
C ILE A 128 16.75 0.11 5.47
N GLU A 129 17.28 -0.08 4.26
CA GLU A 129 18.50 0.57 3.76
C GLU A 129 18.30 1.06 2.33
N LEU A 130 18.88 2.22 2.00
CA LEU A 130 18.82 2.79 0.66
C LEU A 130 20.00 2.27 -0.17
N LEU A 131 19.71 1.58 -1.28
CA LEU A 131 20.72 1.07 -2.21
C LEU A 131 21.06 2.07 -3.32
N THR A 132 20.13 2.97 -3.65
CA THR A 132 20.38 4.01 -4.63
C THR A 132 21.46 4.96 -4.11
N GLU A 133 22.58 5.06 -4.83
CA GLU A 133 23.66 5.99 -4.50
C GLU A 133 23.10 7.42 -4.41
N MET A 134 23.37 8.08 -3.28
CA MET A 134 23.13 9.51 -3.17
C MET A 134 24.18 10.19 -4.03
N ALA A 135 23.78 10.80 -5.15
CA ALA A 135 24.70 11.56 -5.97
C ALA A 135 25.38 12.64 -5.09
N THR A 136 26.70 12.52 -4.94
CA THR A 136 27.59 13.45 -4.23
C THR A 136 27.58 14.82 -4.86
#